data_AF-A0A1Y4WQV8-F1
#
_entry.id   AF-A0A1Y4WQV8-F1
#
_cell.length_a   1.000
_cell.length_b   1.000
_cell.length_c   1.000
_cell.angle_alpha   90.00
_cell.angle_beta   90.00
_cell.angle_gamma   90.00
#
_symmetry.space_group_name_H-M   'P 1'
#
loop_
_entity.id
_entity.type
_entity.pdbx_description
1 polymer ?
#
loop_
_entity_poly.entity_id
_entity_poly.type
_entity_poly.pdbx_seq_one_letter_code
_entity_poly.pdbx_strand_id
1 'polypeptide(L)' 'MLLEIHLPAGSYAANIETLSAAGRYEKEVLIDRGQLFQVAGVHRDENGRRVLEVNAIRR' A
#
# COMPACT_ATOMS: atom_id res chain seq x y z
N MET A 1 -12.82 5.81 -1.84
CA MET A 1 -11.86 5.31 -2.86
C MET A 1 -10.75 4.61 -2.11
N LEU A 2 -10.37 3.41 -2.53
CA LEU A 2 -9.32 2.60 -1.90
C LEU A 2 -8.11 2.53 -2.83
N LEU A 3 -6.92 2.39 -2.24
CA LEU A 3 -5.68 2.15 -2.96
C LEU A 3 -5.19 0.75 -2.57
N GLU A 4 -4.98 -0.10 -3.57
CA GLU A 4 -4.36 -1.41 -3.40
C GLU A 4 -2.93 -1.36 -3.94
N ILE A 5 -1.96 -1.60 -3.07
CA ILE A 5 -0.54 -1.48 -3.39
C ILE A 5 0.08 -2.88 -3.41
N HIS A 6 0.62 -3.29 -4.56
CA HIS A 6 1.41 -4.52 -4.67
C HIS A 6 2.89 -4.19 -4.48
N LEU A 7 3.46 -4.69 -3.38
CA LEU A 7 4.88 -4.57 -3.07
C LEU A 7 5.61 -5.85 -3.46
N PRO A 8 6.58 -5.83 -4.41
CA PRO A 8 7.35 -7.02 -4.74
C PRO A 8 8.25 -7.43 -3.57
N ALA A 9 8.59 -8.72 -3.49
CA ALA A 9 9.49 -9.25 -2.46
C ALA A 9 10.83 -8.49 -2.42
N GLY A 10 11.30 -8.15 -1.22
CA GLY A 10 12.53 -7.37 -1.01
C GLY A 10 12.37 -5.86 -1.23
N SER A 11 11.15 -5.34 -1.33
CA SER A 11 10.91 -3.90 -1.28
C SER A 11 11.30 -3.31 0.09
N TYR A 12 11.76 -2.07 0.10
CA TYR A 12 12.04 -1.33 1.33
C TYR A 12 10.73 -0.85 1.96
N ALA A 13 10.25 -1.63 2.92
CA ALA A 13 9.08 -1.31 3.73
C ALA A 13 9.23 -1.91 5.13
N ALA A 14 8.62 -1.29 6.13
CA ALA A 14 8.66 -1.73 7.51
C ALA A 14 7.26 -1.86 8.08
N ASN A 15 6.95 -2.97 8.74
CA ASN A 15 5.78 -3.06 9.60
C ASN A 15 6.05 -2.22 10.86
N ILE A 16 5.23 -1.21 11.11
CA ILE A 16 5.38 -0.28 12.23
C ILE A 16 4.20 -0.33 13.21
N GLU A 17 3.40 -1.40 13.20
CA GLU A 17 2.24 -1.60 14.07
C GLU A 17 2.55 -1.33 15.56
N THR A 18 3.72 -1.72 16.05
CA THR A 18 4.12 -1.53 17.45
C THR A 18 4.72 -0.15 17.75
N LEU A 19 5.05 0.63 16.73
CA LEU A 19 5.70 1.95 16.82
C LEU A 19 4.75 3.09 16.44
N SER A 20 3.65 2.78 15.77
CA SER A 20 2.67 3.75 15.30
C SER A 20 1.99 4.48 16.46
N ALA A 21 1.75 5.78 16.30
CA ALA A 21 0.95 6.56 17.23
C ALA A 21 -0.53 6.12 17.23
N ALA A 22 -1.00 5.48 16.14
CA ALA A 22 -2.30 4.83 16.08
C ALA A 22 -2.34 3.54 16.93
N GLY A 23 -1.18 3.08 17.44
CA GLY A 23 -1.06 1.84 18.20
C GLY A 23 -1.41 0.61 17.35
N ARG A 24 -1.86 -0.46 18.03
CA ARG A 24 -2.18 -1.76 17.38
C ARG A 24 -3.53 -1.79 16.65
N TYR A 25 -4.18 -0.64 16.45
CA TYR A 25 -5.47 -0.59 15.77
C TYR A 25 -5.33 -0.70 14.25
N GLU A 26 -4.13 -0.44 13.72
CA GLU A 26 -3.83 -0.49 12.30
C GLU A 26 -2.64 -1.41 12.04
N LYS A 27 -2.77 -2.29 11.04
CA LYS A 27 -1.65 -3.08 10.52
C LYS A 27 -0.85 -2.20 9.56
N GLU A 28 -0.10 -1.26 10.12
CA GLU A 28 0.58 -0.23 9.36
C GLU A 28 1.90 -0.73 8.76
N VAL A 29 2.10 -0.41 7.48
CA VAL A 29 3.34 -0.67 6.74
C VAL A 29 3.85 0.67 6.21
N LEU A 30 5.02 1.09 6.68
CA LEU A 30 5.72 2.28 6.21
C LEU A 30 6.54 1.94 4.97
N ILE A 31 6.36 2.73 3.90
CA ILE A 31 7.08 2.60 2.63
C ILE A 31 7.99 3.82 2.47
N ASP A 32 9.21 3.61 1.95
CA ASP A 32 10.18 4.67 1.75
C ASP A 32 9.63 5.82 0.89
N ARG A 33 10.00 7.04 1.28
CA ARG A 33 9.70 8.23 0.50
C ARG A 33 10.36 8.14 -0.87
N GLY A 34 9.62 8.50 -1.92
CA GLY A 34 10.10 8.50 -3.29
C GLY A 34 9.94 7.16 -4.01
N GLN A 35 9.33 6.16 -3.36
CA GLN A 35 8.85 4.96 -4.02
C GLN A 35 7.99 5.32 -5.25
N LEU A 36 8.32 4.70 -6.39
CA LEU A 36 7.58 4.87 -7.63
C LEU A 36 6.50 3.80 -7.74
N PHE A 37 5.36 4.19 -8.29
CA PHE A 37 4.21 3.30 -8.51
C PHE A 37 3.74 3.40 -9.95
N GLN A 38 3.42 2.27 -10.56
CA GLN A 38 2.74 2.19 -11.85
C GLN A 38 1.27 1.84 -11.61
N VAL A 39 0.36 2.57 -12.24
CA VAL A 39 -1.07 2.22 -12.22
C VAL A 39 -1.28 0.91 -12.98
N ALA A 40 -1.85 -0.08 -12.31
CA ALA A 40 -2.17 -1.38 -12.89
C ALA A 40 -3.61 -1.44 -13.41
N GLY A 41 -4.55 -0.84 -12.68
CA GLY A 41 -5.96 -0.91 -13.03
C GLY A 41 -6.87 -0.15 -12.08
N VAL A 42 -8.15 -0.10 -12.44
CA VAL A 42 -9.22 0.47 -11.62
C VAL A 42 -10.40 -0.48 -11.66
N HIS A 43 -10.86 -0.92 -10.49
CA HIS A 43 -12.03 -1.78 -10.36
C HIS A 43 -12.95 -1.30 -9.21
N ARG A 44 -14.05 -2.03 -8.97
CA ARG A 44 -14.91 -1.83 -7.81
C ARG A 44 -14.88 -3.08 -6.94
N ASP A 45 -14.73 -2.91 -5.64
CA ASP A 45 -14.81 -4.01 -4.69
C ASP A 45 -16.25 -4.52 -4.51
N GLU A 46 -16.42 -5.56 -3.69
CA GLU A 46 -17.72 -6.18 -3.38
C GLU A 46 -18.74 -5.19 -2.78
N ASN A 47 -18.28 -4.11 -2.17
CA ASN A 47 -19.11 -3.04 -1.59
C ASN A 47 -19.34 -1.89 -2.59
N GLY A 48 -18.94 -2.06 -3.85
CA GLY A 48 -19.06 -1.06 -4.91
C GLY A 48 -18.08 0.11 -4.78
N ARG A 49 -17.10 0.07 -3.87
CA ARG A 49 -16.11 1.13 -3.69
C ARG A 49 -15.08 1.05 -4.79
N ARG A 50 -14.72 2.20 -5.38
CA ARG A 50 -13.66 2.28 -6.39
C ARG A 50 -12.30 1.97 -5.76
N VAL A 51 -11.60 1.00 -6.31
CA VAL A 51 -10.23 0.60 -5.95
C VAL A 51 -9.29 0.98 -7.10
N LEU A 52 -8.19 1.63 -6.77
CA LEU A 52 -7.07 1.88 -7.69
C LEU A 52 -5.96 0.88 -7.34
N GLU A 53 -5.58 0.04 -8.28
CA GLU A 53 -4.46 -0.88 -8.12
C GLU A 53 -3.17 -0.24 -8.63
N VAL A 54 -2.10 -0.34 -7.82
CA VAL A 54 -0.78 0.15 -8.19
C VAL A 54 0.31 -0.87 -7.85
N ASN A 55 1.29 -0.99 -8.73
CA ASN A 55 2.48 -1.82 -8.54
C ASN A 55 3.66 -0.94 -8.15
N ALA A 56 4.34 -1.26 -7.05
CA ALA A 56 5.61 -0.63 -6.74
C ALA A 56 6.69 -1.09 -7.73
N ILE A 57 7.38 -0.13 -8.34
CA ILE A 57 8.45 -0.39 -9.31
C ILE A 57 9.80 0.04 -8.72
N ARG A 58 10.84 -0.77 -8.95
CA ARG A 58 12.21 -0.40 -8.57
C ARG A 58 12.82 0.53 -9.61
N ARG A 59 13.66 1.45 -9.15
CA ARG A 59 14.60 2.16 -10.03
C ARG A 59 15.78 1.27 -10.38
#